data_AF-A0A117PI16-F1
#
_entry.id   AF-A0A117PI16-F1
#
_cell.length_a   1.000
_cell.length_b   1.000
_cell.length_c   1.000
_cell.angle_alpha   90.00
_cell.angle_beta   90.00
_cell.angle_gamma   90.00
#
_symmetry.space_group_name_H-M   'P 1'
#
loop_
_entity.id
_entity.type
_entity.pdbx_description
1 polymer ?
#
loop_
_entity_poly.entity_id
_entity_poly.type
_entity_poly.pdbx_seq_one_letter_code
_entity_poly.pdbx_strand_id
1 'polypeptide(L)' 'MTQAILWQKSTFSGGGEGNTCVELAAGTPTTLHLRESDDPATILTTTRAPLTHLLQAIRRGQINPAVAPPSI' A
#
# COMPACT_ATOMS: atom_id res chain seq x y z
N MET A 1 -8.45 -9.24 23.78
CA MET A 1 -7.24 -9.75 23.11
C MET A 1 -6.99 -8.87 21.90
N THR A 2 -5.96 -8.02 21.93
CA THR A 2 -5.54 -7.20 20.78
C THR A 2 -4.92 -8.13 19.76
N GLN A 3 -5.53 -8.24 18.58
CA GLN A 3 -5.02 -9.08 17.51
C GLN A 3 -3.66 -8.50 17.06
N ALA A 4 -2.59 -9.28 17.21
CA ALA A 4 -1.29 -8.89 16.70
C ALA A 4 -1.39 -8.77 15.17
N ILE A 5 -1.09 -7.58 14.64
CA ILE A 5 -1.14 -7.31 13.20
C ILE A 5 0.00 -8.09 12.54
N LEU A 6 -0.35 -9.07 11.71
CA LEU A 6 0.62 -9.87 10.95
C LEU A 6 0.88 -9.20 9.60
N TRP A 7 2.03 -8.53 9.49
CA TRP A 7 2.49 -7.87 8.27
C TRP A 7 3.09 -8.86 7.28
N GLN A 8 2.64 -8.79 6.04
CA GLN A 8 3.17 -9.55 4.90
C GLN A 8 3.90 -8.60 3.96
N LYS A 9 5.21 -8.79 3.85
CA LYS A 9 6.06 -8.09 2.87
C LYS A 9 5.81 -8.62 1.46
N SER A 10 5.87 -7.75 0.45
CA SER A 10 5.83 -8.19 -0.96
C SER A 10 7.10 -8.97 -1.33
N THR A 11 6.96 -10.00 -2.17
CA THR A 11 8.10 -10.76 -2.70
C THR A 11 8.96 -9.97 -3.69
N PHE A 12 8.43 -8.86 -4.21
CA PHE A 12 9.18 -7.91 -5.05
C PHE A 12 10.05 -6.95 -4.23
N SER A 13 9.92 -6.96 -2.90
CA SER A 13 10.62 -6.08 -1.96
C SER A 13 12.04 -6.57 -1.60
N GLY A 14 12.70 -7.30 -2.50
CA GLY A 14 14.04 -7.86 -2.31
C GLY A 14 14.74 -8.05 -3.65
N GLY A 15 15.49 -7.06 -4.11
CA GLY A 15 16.17 -7.15 -5.40
C GLY A 15 16.88 -5.89 -5.93
N GLY A 16 16.93 -4.78 -5.20
CA GLY A 16 17.62 -3.56 -5.66
C GLY A 16 17.96 -2.58 -4.54
N GLU A 17 18.75 -1.55 -4.87
CA GLU A 17 19.03 -0.41 -4.00
C GLU A 17 17.79 0.48 -3.89
N GLY A 18 17.06 0.31 -2.79
CA GLY A 18 15.87 1.08 -2.49
C GLY A 18 15.04 0.38 -1.44
N ASN A 19 14.89 1.00 -0.27
CA ASN A 19 14.06 0.52 0.83
C ASN A 19 12.54 0.69 0.54
N THR A 20 12.13 0.67 -0.73
CA THR A 20 10.75 0.85 -1.19
C THR A 20 9.97 -0.45 -1.06
N CYS A 21 9.85 -0.94 0.17
CA CYS A 21 9.17 -2.18 0.49
C CYS A 21 7.76 -1.87 0.99
N VAL A 22 6.74 -2.35 0.28
CA VAL A 22 5.35 -2.26 0.72
C VAL A 22 4.97 -3.51 1.53
N GLU A 23 4.22 -3.31 2.61
CA GLU A 23 3.69 -4.35 3.48
C GLU A 23 2.16 -4.24 3.64
N LEU A 24 1.50 -5.39 3.73
CA LEU A 24 0.05 -5.50 3.93
C LEU A 24 -0.28 -6.32 5.18
N ALA A 25 -1.33 -5.95 5.90
CA ALA A 25 -1.86 -6.77 6.98
C ALA A 25 -3.40 -6.79 6.98
N ALA A 26 -3.97 -7.91 7.39
CA ALA A 26 -5.39 -8.00 7.70
C ALA A 26 -5.67 -7.32 9.05
N GLY A 27 -6.66 -6.43 9.08
CA GLY A 27 -7.18 -5.83 10.31
C GLY A 27 -8.43 -6.55 10.79
N THR A 28 -9.50 -5.79 11.00
CA THR A 28 -10.86 -6.33 11.23
C THR A 28 -11.39 -7.03 9.96
N PRO A 29 -12.51 -7.78 10.00
CA PRO A 29 -12.97 -8.58 8.87
C PRO A 29 -13.09 -7.84 7.52
N THR A 30 -13.28 -6.52 7.55
CA THR A 30 -13.45 -5.67 6.38
C THR A 30 -12.25 -4.79 6.08
N THR A 31 -11.29 -4.65 7.00
CA THR A 31 -10.19 -3.68 6.89
C THR A 31 -8.86 -4.34 6.55
N LEU A 32 -8.06 -3.60 5.79
CA LEU A 32 -6.68 -3.90 5.44
C LEU A 32 -5.82 -2.72 5.83
N HIS A 33 -4.59 -3.02 6.25
CA HIS A 33 -3.58 -2.03 6.54
C HIS A 33 -2.47 -2.14 5.50
N LEU A 34 -2.01 -1.00 5.00
CA LEU A 34 -0.91 -0.86 4.06
C LEU A 34 0.11 0.11 4.68
N ARG A 35 1.39 -0.20 4.58
CA ARG A 35 2.47 0.71 4.98
C ARG A 35 3.72 0.48 4.14
N GLU A 36 4.64 1.43 4.23
CA GLU A 36 6.00 1.30 3.72
C GLU A 36 6.94 0.85 4.84
N SER A 37 8.03 0.16 4.47
CA SER A 37 8.98 -0.40 5.43
C SER A 37 9.90 0.65 6.04
N ASP A 38 10.14 1.77 5.36
CA ASP A 38 11.00 2.87 5.81
C ASP A 38 10.25 3.90 6.66
N ASP A 39 8.92 4.01 6.52
CA ASP A 39 8.03 4.70 7.44
C ASP A 39 6.93 3.77 8.02
N PRO A 40 7.29 2.86 8.94
CA PRO A 40 6.38 1.84 9.46
C PRO A 40 5.29 2.38 10.38
N ALA A 41 5.37 3.66 10.78
CA ALA A 41 4.39 4.34 11.62
C ALA A 41 3.22 4.89 10.79
N THR A 42 3.43 5.17 9.51
CA THR A 42 2.39 5.65 8.60
C THR A 42 1.60 4.48 8.02
N ILE A 43 0.37 4.31 8.52
CA ILE A 43 -0.51 3.20 8.13
C ILE A 43 -1.72 3.75 7.38
N LEU A 44 -1.86 3.36 6.11
CA LEU A 44 -3.08 3.55 5.35
C LEU A 44 -4.06 2.42 5.67
N THR A 45 -5.25 2.77 6.17
CA THR A 45 -6.34 1.81 6.39
C THR A 45 -7.32 1.87 5.22
N THR A 46 -7.61 0.71 4.64
CA THR A 46 -8.48 0.57 3.47
C THR A 46 -9.31 -0.71 3.55
N THR A 47 -10.04 -1.05 2.50
CA THR A 47 -10.75 -2.33 2.35
C THR A 47 -10.30 -3.04 1.07
N ARG A 48 -10.79 -4.26 0.83
CA ARG A 48 -10.42 -5.05 -0.36
C ARG A 48 -10.77 -4.36 -1.67
N ALA A 49 -11.93 -3.69 -1.74
CA ALA A 49 -12.41 -3.11 -3.00
C ALA A 49 -11.56 -1.91 -3.48
N PRO A 50 -11.30 -0.87 -2.66
CA PRO A 50 -10.42 0.22 -3.05
C PRO A 50 -8.98 -0.23 -3.33
N LEU A 51 -8.44 -1.17 -2.55
CA LEU A 51 -7.10 -1.72 -2.80
C LEU A 51 -7.04 -2.44 -4.15
N THR A 52 -8.07 -3.22 -4.47
CA THR A 52 -8.16 -3.90 -5.78
C THR A 52 -8.22 -2.89 -6.93
N HIS A 53 -9.01 -1.83 -6.77
CA HIS A 53 -9.13 -0.77 -7.76
C HIS A 53 -7.80 -0.02 -7.95
N LEU A 54 -7.09 0.29 -6.85
CA LEU A 54 -5.75 0.88 -6.87
C LEU A 54 -4.77 0.02 -7.69
N LEU A 55 -4.69 -1.28 -7.39
CA LEU A 55 -3.81 -2.20 -8.11
C LEU A 55 -4.17 -2.32 -9.59
N GLN A 56 -5.47 -2.29 -9.93
CA GLN A 56 -5.92 -2.27 -11.32
C GLN A 56 -5.51 -1.00 -12.05
N ALA A 57 -5.66 0.17 -11.41
CA ALA A 57 -5.27 1.46 -11.96
C ALA A 57 -3.75 1.52 -12.20
N ILE A 58 -2.93 1.04 -11.26
CA ILE A 58 -1.47 0.94 -11.41
C ILE A 58 -1.11 0.06 -12.60
N ARG A 59 -1.69 -1.14 -12.70
CA ARG A 59 -1.44 -2.05 -13.83
C ARG A 59 -1.82 -1.46 -15.19
N ARG A 60 -2.80 -0.56 -15.22
CA ARG A 60 -3.26 0.13 -16.42
C ARG A 60 -2.48 1.43 -16.70
N GLY A 61 -1.50 1.78 -15.86
CA GLY A 61 -0.76 3.05 -15.98
C GLY A 61 -1.61 4.29 -15.72
N GLN A 62 -2.73 4.16 -15.00
CA GLN A 62 -3.69 5.24 -14.77
C GLN A 62 -3.35 6.11 -13.56
N ILE A 63 -2.37 5.70 -12.76
CA ILE A 63 -1.82 6.50 -11.67
C ILE A 63 -0.52 7.10 -12.16
N ASN A 64 -0.60 8.34 -12.65
CA ASN A 64 0.55 9.12 -13.06
C ASN A 64 0.78 10.24 -12.04
N PRO A 65 1.89 10.24 -11.28
CA PRO A 65 2.22 11.32 -10.36
C PRO A 65 2.56 12.64 -11.07
N ALA A 66 2.76 12.64 -12.40
CA ALA A 66 3.23 13.80 -13.16
C ALA A 66 2.13 14.83 -13.51
N VAL A 67 0.86 14.64 -13.13
CA VAL A 67 -0.15 15.69 -13.28
C VAL A 67 -0.15 16.58 -12.04
N ALA A 68 0.67 17.63 -12.06
CA ALA A 68 0.46 18.76 -11.16
C ALA A 68 -0.93 19.36 -11.46
N PRO A 69 -1.71 19.77 -10.44
CA PRO A 69 -2.96 20.47 -10.67
C PRO A 69 -2.70 21.74 -11.50
N PRO A 70 -3.56 22.11 -12.46
CA PRO A 70 -3.40 23.36 -13.19
C PRO A 70 -3.46 24.52 -12.19
N SER A 71 -2.41 25.36 -12.19
CA SER A 71 -2.45 26.65 -11.52
C SER A 71 -3.58 27.48 -12.13
N ILE A 72 -4.66 27.66 -11.39
CA ILE A 72 -5.69 28.68 -11.65
C ILE A 72 -5.20 30.00 -11.07
#